data_AF-A0A7V2LQC2-F1
#
_entry.id   AF-A0A7V2LQC2-F1
#
_cell.length_a   1.000
_cell.length_b   1.000
_cell.length_c   1.000
_cell.angle_alpha   90.00
_cell.angle_beta   90.00
_cell.angle_gamma   90.00
#
_symmetry.space_group_name_H-M   'P 1'
#
loop_
_entity.id
_entity.type
_entity.pdbx_description
1 polymer ?
#
loop_
_entity_poly.entity_id
_entity_poly.type
_entity_poly.pdbx_seq_one_letter_code
_entity_poly.pdbx_strand_id
1 'polypeptide(L)'
;MKKVKVIKIDVDKCNGCRSCEAVCSAFHAAPKYSSTNPERSRIRVLFDPLKDIYVPVLAGEYTEAECNGRDIYTIDGKQYDECSFCRASCPSRDLFKDPDSDLPLKCDMCEEEPPLEEPLCVQWCLSDALTYEEREEEGEEEEKPEEMEIGLESLVKKHGLKTVKDSLARLAKG
;
A
#
# COMPACT_ATOMS: atom_id res chain seq x y z
N MET A 1 -21.85 6.21 -13.80
CA MET A 1 -20.54 6.89 -13.81
C MET A 1 -19.80 6.39 -12.59
N LYS A 2 -18.60 5.85 -12.79
CA LYS A 2 -17.75 5.36 -11.70
C LYS A 2 -16.95 6.53 -11.15
N LYS A 3 -16.86 6.62 -9.82
CA LYS A 3 -16.01 7.60 -9.16
C LYS A 3 -14.58 7.08 -9.11
N VAL A 4 -13.63 7.85 -9.65
CA VAL A 4 -12.20 7.51 -9.66
C VAL A 4 -11.46 8.48 -8.76
N LYS A 5 -10.75 7.92 -7.79
CA LYS A 5 -9.94 8.63 -6.81
C LYS A 5 -8.49 8.69 -7.27
N VAL A 6 -7.89 9.88 -7.28
CA VAL A 6 -6.53 10.09 -7.77
C VAL A 6 -5.72 10.83 -6.71
N ILE A 7 -4.58 10.25 -6.34
CA ILE A 7 -3.54 10.95 -5.60
C ILE A 7 -2.46 11.35 -6.59
N LYS A 8 -2.30 12.65 -6.81
CA LYS A 8 -1.20 13.22 -7.60
C LYS A 8 0.03 13.34 -6.73
N ILE A 9 1.17 12.89 -7.24
CA ILE A 9 2.45 12.84 -6.54
C ILE A 9 3.44 13.73 -7.28
N ASP A 10 3.79 14.85 -6.67
CA ASP A 10 4.81 15.79 -7.12
C ASP A 10 6.10 15.52 -6.35
N VAL A 11 7.00 14.73 -6.94
CA VAL A 11 8.23 14.27 -6.27
C VAL A 11 9.23 15.40 -6.03
N ASP A 12 9.16 16.49 -6.79
CA ASP A 12 10.04 17.65 -6.63
C ASP A 12 9.71 18.46 -5.35
N LYS A 13 8.48 18.32 -4.85
CA LYS A 13 8.03 18.90 -3.57
C LYS A 13 8.24 17.96 -2.38
N CYS A 14 8.63 16.72 -2.62
CA CYS A 14 8.82 15.74 -1.56
C CYS A 14 10.15 16.01 -0.83
N ASN A 15 10.08 16.28 0.46
CA ASN A 15 11.26 16.52 1.30
C ASN A 15 11.74 15.26 2.06
N GLY A 16 11.15 14.09 1.76
CA GLY A 16 11.54 12.83 2.39
C GLY A 16 11.22 12.71 3.89
N CYS A 17 10.34 13.56 4.46
CA CYS A 17 10.02 13.52 5.90
C CYS A 17 9.30 12.24 6.37
N ARG A 18 8.68 11.48 5.43
CA ARG A 18 7.96 10.23 5.69
C ARG A 18 6.79 10.35 6.68
N SER A 19 6.22 11.56 6.84
CA SER A 19 5.00 11.78 7.63
C SER A 19 3.83 10.94 7.11
N CYS A 20 3.73 10.77 5.80
CA CYS A 20 2.74 9.93 5.12
C CYS A 20 2.83 8.46 5.55
N GLU A 21 4.04 7.93 5.80
CA GLU A 21 4.20 6.55 6.27
C GLU A 21 3.73 6.40 7.72
N ALA A 22 4.14 7.34 8.57
CA ALA A 22 3.80 7.34 9.99
C ALA A 22 2.28 7.43 10.17
N VAL A 23 1.63 8.44 9.60
CA VAL A 23 0.18 8.66 9.78
C VAL A 23 -0.64 7.51 9.18
N CYS A 24 -0.24 6.97 8.03
CA CYS A 24 -0.93 5.85 7.40
C CYS A 24 -0.86 4.60 8.29
N SER A 25 0.33 4.26 8.78
CA SER A 25 0.48 3.11 9.68
C SER A 25 -0.25 3.29 11.01
N ALA A 26 -0.30 4.52 11.53
CA ALA A 26 -1.01 4.80 12.77
C ALA A 26 -2.53 4.70 12.60
N PHE A 27 -3.06 5.21 11.50
CA PHE A 27 -4.50 5.09 11.20
C PHE A 27 -4.96 3.64 11.12
N HIS A 28 -4.14 2.77 10.52
CA HIS A 28 -4.45 1.34 10.37
C HIS A 28 -3.94 0.47 11.52
N ALA A 29 -3.49 1.08 12.63
CA ALA A 29 -3.19 0.31 13.82
C ALA A 29 -4.50 -0.26 14.41
N ALA A 30 -4.39 -1.37 15.13
CA ALA A 30 -5.51 -1.98 15.85
C ALA A 30 -5.16 -2.05 17.35
N PRO A 31 -5.77 -1.22 18.21
CA PRO A 31 -6.76 -0.17 17.93
C PRO A 31 -6.22 1.03 17.11
N LYS A 32 -7.11 1.73 16.41
CA LYS A 32 -6.78 2.91 15.58
C LYS A 32 -5.94 3.92 16.37
N TYR A 33 -4.79 4.33 15.80
CA TYR A 33 -3.77 5.21 16.39
C TYR A 33 -3.00 4.68 17.61
N SER A 34 -3.16 3.41 17.99
CA SER A 34 -2.48 2.87 19.18
C SER A 34 -0.96 2.77 19.04
N SER A 35 -0.45 2.69 17.82
CA SER A 35 0.97 2.52 17.51
C SER A 35 1.27 3.08 16.12
N THR A 36 2.55 3.20 15.78
CA THR A 36 3.00 3.57 14.43
C THR A 36 4.12 2.62 14.02
N ASN A 37 4.05 2.10 12.80
CA ASN A 37 5.10 1.29 12.20
C ASN A 37 5.13 1.53 10.68
N PRO A 38 6.11 2.31 10.16
CA PRO A 38 6.21 2.59 8.74
C PRO A 38 6.27 1.35 7.83
N GLU A 39 6.72 0.20 8.34
CA GLU A 39 6.71 -1.06 7.56
C GLU A 39 5.29 -1.54 7.25
N ARG A 40 4.32 -1.19 8.09
CA ARG A 40 2.87 -1.46 7.92
C ARG A 40 2.13 -0.37 7.14
N SER A 41 2.85 0.64 6.62
CA SER A 41 2.24 1.72 5.85
C SER A 41 1.84 1.27 4.44
N ARG A 42 0.66 1.73 4.00
CA ARG A 42 0.15 1.54 2.63
C ARG A 42 0.68 2.58 1.64
N ILE A 43 1.57 3.48 2.08
CA ILE A 43 2.40 4.36 1.25
C ILE A 43 3.84 4.31 1.76
N ARG A 44 4.81 4.15 0.86
CA ARG A 44 6.23 4.01 1.19
C ARG A 44 7.07 4.94 0.32
N VAL A 45 7.98 5.68 0.92
CA VAL A 45 8.86 6.63 0.21
C VAL A 45 10.16 5.93 -0.12
N LEU A 46 10.45 5.81 -1.42
CA LEU A 46 11.81 5.52 -1.88
C LEU A 46 12.69 6.69 -1.44
N PHE A 47 13.64 6.41 -0.55
CA PHE A 47 14.39 7.43 0.17
C PHE A 47 15.89 7.15 0.01
N ASP A 48 16.53 7.87 -0.90
CA ASP A 48 17.99 7.88 -1.07
C ASP A 48 18.47 9.33 -1.23
N PRO A 49 18.81 10.01 -0.12
CA PRO A 49 19.26 11.40 -0.15
C PRO A 49 20.56 11.63 -0.92
N LEU A 50 21.41 10.61 -1.05
CA LEU A 50 22.68 10.73 -1.78
C LEU A 50 22.47 10.77 -3.30
N LYS A 51 21.36 10.19 -3.77
CA LYS A 51 20.93 10.22 -5.18
C LYS A 51 19.82 11.23 -5.44
N ASP A 52 19.41 12.00 -4.41
CA ASP A 52 18.27 12.92 -4.49
C ASP A 52 16.97 12.22 -4.93
N ILE A 53 16.68 11.06 -4.33
CA ILE A 53 15.48 10.25 -4.61
C ILE A 53 14.53 10.31 -3.41
N TYR A 54 13.34 10.88 -3.64
CA TYR A 54 12.26 11.01 -2.65
C TYR A 54 10.91 10.71 -3.31
N VAL A 55 10.62 9.43 -3.57
CA VAL A 55 9.43 9.04 -4.35
C VAL A 55 8.43 8.28 -3.49
N PRO A 56 7.28 8.87 -3.13
CA PRO A 56 6.19 8.16 -2.50
C PRO A 56 5.54 7.15 -3.47
N VAL A 57 5.40 5.90 -3.05
CA VAL A 57 4.77 4.81 -3.79
C VAL A 57 3.66 4.21 -2.93
N LEU A 58 2.44 4.17 -3.47
CA LEU A 58 1.30 3.60 -2.77
C LEU A 58 1.18 2.10 -3.03
N ALA A 59 0.80 1.35 -2.01
CA ALA A 59 0.43 -0.05 -2.14
C ALA A 59 -0.69 -0.21 -3.19
N GLY A 60 -0.56 -1.23 -4.01
CA GLY A 60 -1.49 -1.62 -5.06
C GLY A 60 -2.02 -3.02 -4.82
N GLU A 61 -2.21 -3.78 -5.90
CA GLU A 61 -2.78 -5.12 -5.83
C GLU A 61 -1.79 -6.16 -5.29
N TYR A 62 -2.34 -7.24 -4.73
CA TYR A 62 -1.59 -8.45 -4.42
C TYR A 62 -1.26 -9.22 -5.70
N THR A 63 -0.06 -9.80 -5.76
CA THR A 63 0.32 -10.78 -6.79
C THR A 63 0.88 -12.02 -6.13
N GLU A 64 0.44 -13.19 -6.59
CA GLU A 64 0.92 -14.48 -6.08
C GLU A 64 2.31 -14.87 -6.62
N ALA A 65 2.73 -14.27 -7.73
CA ALA A 65 3.96 -14.60 -8.42
C ALA A 65 4.77 -13.35 -8.78
N GLU A 66 6.08 -13.55 -8.93
CA GLU A 66 6.97 -12.54 -9.48
C GLU A 66 6.83 -12.43 -11.00
N CYS A 67 7.24 -11.29 -11.56
CA CYS A 67 7.33 -11.14 -13.00
C CYS A 67 8.45 -12.01 -13.58
N ASN A 68 8.30 -12.46 -14.84
CA ASN A 68 9.33 -13.20 -15.55
C ASN A 68 10.65 -12.42 -15.71
N GLY A 69 10.59 -11.10 -15.64
CA GLY A 69 11.73 -10.20 -15.64
C GLY A 69 11.41 -8.98 -14.80
N ARG A 70 12.44 -8.43 -14.17
CA ARG A 70 12.37 -7.24 -13.32
C ARG A 70 13.07 -6.09 -14.01
N ASP A 71 12.68 -4.88 -13.66
CA ASP A 71 13.07 -3.64 -14.33
C ASP A 71 13.87 -2.72 -13.41
N ILE A 72 14.83 -2.01 -14.01
CA ILE A 72 15.60 -0.94 -13.38
C ILE A 72 15.47 0.28 -14.28
N TYR A 73 15.10 1.41 -13.70
CA TYR A 73 14.96 2.66 -14.43
C TYR A 73 16.13 3.60 -14.15
N THR A 74 16.60 4.24 -15.22
CA THR A 74 17.41 5.45 -15.14
C THR A 74 16.60 6.58 -15.74
N ILE A 75 16.22 7.56 -14.93
CA ILE A 75 15.41 8.72 -15.34
C ILE A 75 16.18 9.96 -14.94
N ASP A 76 16.42 10.86 -15.90
CA ASP A 76 17.15 12.12 -15.70
C ASP A 76 18.50 11.95 -14.97
N GLY A 77 19.22 10.87 -15.31
CA GLY A 77 20.53 10.54 -14.73
C GLY A 77 20.48 9.91 -13.32
N LYS A 78 19.31 9.77 -12.71
CA LYS A 78 19.11 9.05 -11.44
C LYS A 78 18.79 7.59 -11.72
N GLN A 79 19.59 6.68 -11.16
CA GLN A 79 19.31 5.24 -11.20
C GLN A 79 18.49 4.85 -9.97
N TYR A 80 17.30 4.29 -10.23
CA TYR A 80 16.39 3.77 -9.22
C TYR A 80 16.67 2.30 -8.95
N ASP A 81 16.24 1.81 -7.80
CA ASP A 81 16.38 0.39 -7.46
C ASP A 81 15.42 -0.47 -8.31
N GLU A 82 15.71 -1.77 -8.39
CA GLU A 82 14.87 -2.74 -9.09
C GLU A 82 13.40 -2.67 -8.61
N CYS A 83 12.46 -2.63 -9.55
CA CYS A 83 11.01 -2.57 -9.27
C CYS A 83 10.54 -1.36 -8.42
N SER A 84 11.32 -0.27 -8.37
CA SER A 84 11.04 0.93 -7.55
C SER A 84 9.62 1.47 -7.68
N PHE A 85 9.07 1.54 -8.90
CA PHE A 85 7.73 2.11 -9.15
C PHE A 85 6.60 1.08 -9.09
N CYS A 86 6.93 -0.19 -8.85
CA CYS A 86 5.94 -1.24 -8.75
C CYS A 86 5.15 -1.10 -7.44
N ARG A 87 3.82 -1.07 -7.56
CA ARG A 87 2.90 -0.93 -6.42
C ARG A 87 2.51 -2.28 -5.79
N ALA A 88 2.86 -3.39 -6.41
CA ALA A 88 2.36 -4.70 -6.01
C ALA A 88 2.85 -5.11 -4.62
N SER A 89 1.97 -5.76 -3.85
CA SER A 89 2.37 -6.61 -2.73
C SER A 89 2.86 -7.94 -3.34
N CYS A 90 4.16 -7.99 -3.64
CA CYS A 90 4.81 -9.03 -4.43
C CYS A 90 5.72 -9.90 -3.55
N PRO A 91 5.83 -11.22 -3.79
CA PRO A 91 6.76 -12.08 -3.07
C PRO A 91 8.24 -11.69 -3.23
N SER A 92 8.60 -10.87 -4.22
CA SER A 92 10.00 -10.49 -4.51
C SER A 92 10.68 -9.55 -3.51
N ARG A 93 9.91 -8.87 -2.66
CA ARG A 93 10.41 -7.85 -1.73
C ARG A 93 9.42 -7.62 -0.57
N ASP A 94 9.84 -6.90 0.47
CA ASP A 94 9.03 -6.70 1.69
C ASP A 94 8.05 -5.52 1.64
N LEU A 95 8.13 -4.63 0.65
CA LEU A 95 7.21 -3.49 0.60
C LEU A 95 5.76 -3.96 0.40
N PHE A 96 4.85 -3.28 1.10
CA PHE A 96 3.40 -3.51 1.08
C PHE A 96 2.99 -4.88 1.60
N LYS A 97 3.74 -5.42 2.56
CA LYS A 97 3.37 -6.60 3.32
C LYS A 97 3.52 -6.32 4.79
N ASP A 98 2.67 -6.95 5.59
CA ASP A 98 2.79 -6.93 7.03
C ASP A 98 4.13 -7.57 7.45
N PRO A 99 4.99 -6.89 8.26
CA PRO A 99 6.34 -7.37 8.54
C PRO A 99 6.37 -8.65 9.38
N ASP A 100 5.29 -8.96 10.11
CA ASP A 100 5.22 -10.13 10.98
C ASP A 100 4.54 -11.32 10.28
N SER A 101 3.50 -11.06 9.49
CA SER A 101 2.66 -12.10 8.88
C SER A 101 2.86 -12.29 7.38
N ASP A 102 3.55 -11.37 6.69
CA ASP A 102 3.72 -11.34 5.23
C ASP A 102 2.36 -11.18 4.48
N LEU A 103 1.31 -10.76 5.19
CA LEU A 103 -0.01 -10.48 4.60
C LEU A 103 0.05 -9.25 3.70
N PRO A 104 -0.62 -9.26 2.54
CA PRO A 104 -0.61 -8.14 1.61
C PRO A 104 -1.29 -6.92 2.22
N LEU A 105 -0.63 -5.77 2.11
CA LEU A 105 -1.18 -4.46 2.44
C LEU A 105 -1.59 -3.76 1.14
N LYS A 106 -2.76 -3.13 1.15
CA LYS A 106 -3.30 -2.39 -0.01
C LYS A 106 -3.80 -1.04 0.44
N CYS A 107 -3.52 0.01 -0.34
CA CYS A 107 -4.10 1.33 -0.09
C CYS A 107 -5.59 1.29 -0.40
N ASP A 108 -6.38 1.65 0.59
CA ASP A 108 -7.84 1.72 0.58
C ASP A 108 -8.35 3.16 0.38
N MET A 109 -7.46 4.12 0.08
CA MET A 109 -7.78 5.55 0.03
C MET A 109 -8.41 6.10 1.35
N CYS A 110 -8.12 5.48 2.50
CA CYS A 110 -8.74 5.79 3.79
C CYS A 110 -10.28 5.70 3.74
N GLU A 111 -10.79 4.68 3.06
CA GLU A 111 -12.22 4.38 2.96
C GLU A 111 -12.75 3.48 4.09
N GLU A 112 -11.91 3.10 5.06
CA GLU A 112 -12.39 2.47 6.31
C GLU A 112 -13.59 3.22 6.91
N GLU A 113 -14.59 2.51 7.42
CA GLU A 113 -15.83 3.12 7.90
C GLU A 113 -15.67 3.95 9.20
N PRO A 114 -16.12 5.22 9.24
CA PRO A 114 -16.61 6.03 8.11
C PRO A 114 -15.46 6.58 7.23
N PRO A 115 -15.64 6.63 5.90
CA PRO A 115 -14.59 7.07 4.99
C PRO A 115 -14.20 8.52 5.25
N LEU A 116 -12.91 8.83 5.07
CA LEU A 116 -12.42 10.20 5.16
C LEU A 116 -12.72 10.99 3.88
N GLU A 117 -12.94 12.30 4.00
CA GLU A 117 -13.12 13.19 2.84
C GLU A 117 -11.83 13.28 2.00
N GLU A 118 -10.67 13.23 2.65
CA GLU A 118 -9.35 13.26 2.04
C GLU A 118 -8.41 12.25 2.73
N PRO A 119 -7.55 11.52 2.00
CA PRO A 119 -6.61 10.57 2.60
C PRO A 119 -5.63 11.24 3.58
N LEU A 120 -5.34 10.58 4.70
CA LEU A 120 -4.46 11.14 5.75
C LEU A 120 -3.04 11.43 5.27
N CYS A 121 -2.51 10.63 4.33
CA CYS A 121 -1.18 10.88 3.76
C CYS A 121 -1.12 12.20 2.98
N VAL A 122 -2.24 12.64 2.39
CA VAL A 122 -2.39 13.93 1.71
C VAL A 122 -2.51 15.04 2.76
N GLN A 123 -3.42 14.89 3.73
CA GLN A 123 -3.61 15.87 4.81
C GLN A 123 -2.31 16.18 5.59
N TRP A 124 -1.44 15.18 5.78
CA TRP A 124 -0.18 15.31 6.50
C TRP A 124 1.03 15.67 5.61
N CYS A 125 0.82 15.81 4.30
CA CYS A 125 1.85 16.25 3.38
C CYS A 125 1.89 17.78 3.32
N LEU A 126 2.45 18.42 4.36
CA LEU A 126 2.50 19.89 4.47
C LEU A 126 3.32 20.59 3.36
N SER A 127 4.04 19.84 2.52
CA SER A 127 4.77 20.37 1.37
C SER A 127 3.97 20.28 0.06
N ASP A 128 2.72 19.81 0.10
CA ASP A 128 1.84 19.63 -1.06
C ASP A 128 2.45 18.73 -2.16
N ALA A 129 3.31 17.79 -1.77
CA ALA A 129 3.84 16.76 -2.66
C ALA A 129 2.80 15.69 -3.00
N LEU A 130 1.78 15.54 -2.16
CA LEU A 130 0.63 14.66 -2.38
C LEU A 130 -0.62 15.54 -2.43
N THR A 131 -1.45 15.38 -3.46
CA THR A 131 -2.74 16.06 -3.57
C THR A 131 -3.82 15.09 -4.04
N TYR A 132 -5.07 15.32 -3.62
CA TYR A 132 -6.19 14.42 -3.88
C TYR A 132 -7.22 15.05 -4.81
N GLU A 133 -7.73 14.27 -5.77
CA GLU A 133 -8.89 14.66 -6.57
C GLU A 133 -9.79 13.46 -6.88
N GLU A 134 -11.03 13.76 -7.22
CA GLU A 134 -12.02 12.79 -7.65
C GLU A 134 -12.54 13.18 -9.03
N ARG A 135 -12.73 12.20 -9.91
CA ARG A 135 -13.33 12.40 -11.22
C ARG A 135 -14.34 11.31 -11.53
N GLU A 136 -15.31 11.64 -12.37
CA GLU A 136 -16.29 10.68 -12.88
C GLU A 136 -15.83 10.12 -14.22
N GLU A 137 -15.94 8.80 -14.38
CA GLU A 137 -15.63 8.10 -15.63
C GLU A 137 -16.81 7.24 -16.09
N GLU A 138 -16.92 7.03 -17.40
CA GLU A 138 -17.87 6.09 -17.98
C GLU A 138 -17.46 4.66 -17.59
N GLY A 139 -18.38 3.94 -16.94
CA GLY A 139 -18.14 2.58 -16.45
C GLY A 139 -19.02 2.24 -15.26
N GLU A 140 -19.04 0.94 -14.94
CA GLU A 140 -19.69 0.38 -13.75
C GLU A 140 -18.68 0.27 -12.60
N GLU A 141 -19.16 0.42 -11.37
CA GLU A 141 -18.35 0.10 -10.19
C GLU A 141 -18.13 -1.41 -10.13
N GLU A 142 -16.86 -1.81 -10.00
CA GLU A 142 -16.49 -3.21 -9.85
C GLU A 142 -16.43 -3.53 -8.36
N GLU A 143 -17.11 -4.59 -7.94
CA GLU A 143 -16.89 -5.18 -6.62
C GLU A 143 -15.45 -5.69 -6.55
N LYS A 144 -14.67 -5.11 -5.63
CA LYS A 144 -13.29 -5.53 -5.39
C LYS A 144 -13.26 -6.42 -4.15
N PRO A 145 -12.42 -7.46 -4.12
CA PRO A 145 -12.23 -8.28 -2.93
C PRO A 145 -11.84 -7.39 -1.73
N GLU A 146 -12.46 -7.64 -0.59
CA GLU A 146 -12.14 -6.95 0.67
C GLU A 146 -10.78 -7.41 1.22
N GLU A 147 -10.18 -6.62 2.13
CA GLU A 147 -8.88 -6.93 2.73
C GLU A 147 -8.83 -8.34 3.36
N MET A 148 -9.92 -8.76 4.02
CA MET A 148 -10.04 -10.08 4.63
C MET A 148 -9.97 -11.21 3.60
N GLU A 149 -10.65 -11.05 2.46
CA GLU A 149 -10.65 -12.06 1.40
C GLU A 149 -9.26 -12.20 0.78
N ILE A 150 -8.61 -11.07 0.45
CA ILE A 150 -7.26 -11.06 -0.12
C ILE A 150 -6.26 -11.71 0.86
N GLY A 151 -6.35 -11.38 2.16
CA GLY A 151 -5.49 -11.96 3.18
C GLY A 151 -5.68 -13.48 3.33
N LEU A 152 -6.92 -13.94 3.36
CA LEU A 152 -7.24 -15.38 3.42
C LEU A 152 -6.79 -16.12 2.15
N GLU A 153 -7.00 -15.53 0.98
CA GLU A 153 -6.53 -16.10 -0.29
C GLU A 153 -5.01 -16.24 -0.30
N SER A 154 -4.27 -15.21 0.11
CA SER A 154 -2.81 -15.27 0.25
C SER A 154 -2.37 -16.42 1.17
N LEU A 155 -3.00 -16.58 2.34
CA LEU A 155 -2.72 -17.67 3.26
C LEU A 155 -3.07 -19.05 2.67
N VAL A 156 -4.20 -19.16 1.96
CA VAL A 156 -4.63 -20.40 1.29
C VAL A 156 -3.65 -20.79 0.20
N LYS A 157 -3.12 -19.83 -0.57
CA LYS A 157 -2.11 -20.07 -1.60
C LYS A 157 -0.78 -20.50 -0.98
N LYS A 158 -0.38 -19.90 0.15
CA LYS A 158 0.89 -20.20 0.84
C LYS A 158 0.87 -21.51 1.62
N HIS A 159 -0.24 -21.85 2.27
CA HIS A 159 -0.31 -22.95 3.24
C HIS A 159 -1.30 -24.06 2.87
N GLY A 160 -2.12 -23.86 1.83
CA GLY A 160 -3.17 -24.78 1.40
C GLY A 160 -4.48 -24.62 2.19
N LEU A 161 -5.61 -24.78 1.49
CA LEU A 161 -6.95 -24.57 2.04
C LEU A 161 -7.25 -25.37 3.30
N LYS A 162 -6.81 -26.64 3.34
CA LYS A 162 -7.02 -27.52 4.50
C LYS A 162 -6.37 -26.96 5.76
N THR A 163 -5.11 -26.55 5.66
CA THR A 163 -4.33 -26.00 6.78
C THR A 163 -4.96 -24.73 7.35
N VAL A 164 -5.42 -23.84 6.46
CA VAL A 164 -6.09 -22.59 6.86
C VAL A 164 -7.41 -22.91 7.56
N LYS A 165 -8.26 -23.76 6.97
CA LYS A 165 -9.54 -24.19 7.58
C LYS A 165 -9.34 -24.84 8.96
N ASP A 166 -8.40 -25.76 9.09
CA ASP A 166 -8.11 -26.46 10.35
C ASP A 166 -7.61 -25.49 11.43
N SER A 167 -6.85 -24.47 11.04
CA SER A 167 -6.35 -23.44 11.96
C SER A 167 -7.46 -22.50 12.43
N LEU A 168 -8.34 -22.04 11.53
CA LEU A 168 -9.52 -21.24 11.88
C LEU A 168 -10.47 -22.02 12.81
N ALA A 169 -10.70 -23.31 12.54
CA ALA A 169 -11.55 -24.16 13.37
C ALA A 169 -11.00 -24.38 14.79
N ARG A 170 -9.67 -24.31 14.98
CA ARG A 170 -9.04 -24.33 16.31
C ARG A 170 -9.20 -23.00 17.03
N LEU A 171 -9.02 -21.88 16.34
CA LEU A 171 -9.21 -20.53 16.90
C LEU A 171 -10.67 -20.30 17.33
N ALA A 172 -11.65 -20.76 16.55
CA ALA A 172 -13.07 -20.62 16.88
C ALA A 172 -13.53 -21.40 18.13
N LYS A 173 -12.69 -22.30 18.67
CA LYS A 173 -12.96 -23.05 19.90
C LYS A 173 -12.30 -22.46 21.13
N GLY A 174 -11.41 -21.48 20.96
CA GLY A 174 -10.76 -20.73 22.04
C GLY A 174 -11.49 -19.44 22.31
#